data_AF-A0A7C3ETD2-F1
#
_entry.id   AF-A0A7C3ETD2-F1
#
_cell.length_a   1.000
_cell.length_b   1.000
_cell.length_c   1.000
_cell.angle_alpha   90.00
_cell.angle_beta   90.00
_cell.angle_gamma   90.00
#
_symmetry.space_group_name_H-M   'P 1'
#
loop_
_entity.id
_entity.type
_entity.pdbx_description
1 polymer ?
#
loop_
_entity_poly.entity_id
_entity_poly.type
_entity_poly.pdbx_seq_one_letter_code
_entity_poly.pdbx_strand_id
1 'polypeptide(L)' 'MRRGCISLGEIKCDECQRLIPYPERYLAVDERDGVEDEEGDTKRYCIECCLKKGYAQYKTEKGEQILTFLESGISEHD' A
#
# COMPACT_ATOMS: atom_id res chain seq x y z
N MET A 1 8.20 7.17 3.98
CA MET A 1 6.81 7.61 4.29
C MET A 1 5.78 6.93 3.38
N ARG A 2 4.65 6.46 3.93
CA ARG A 2 3.54 5.88 3.15
C ARG A 2 2.59 6.93 2.58
N ARG A 3 2.20 6.77 1.31
CA ARG A 3 1.28 7.65 0.57
C ARG A 3 0.26 6.83 -0.20
N GLY A 4 -1.03 6.98 0.13
CA GLY A 4 -2.12 6.42 -0.67
C GLY A 4 -2.32 7.23 -1.96
N CYS A 5 -2.39 6.55 -3.09
CA CYS A 5 -2.48 7.18 -4.41
C CYS A 5 -3.57 6.55 -5.28
N ILE A 6 -4.01 7.26 -6.33
CA ILE A 6 -4.88 6.77 -7.39
C ILE A 6 -4.07 6.72 -8.68
N SER A 7 -4.08 5.58 -9.38
CA SER A 7 -3.37 5.42 -10.65
C SER A 7 -4.07 6.15 -11.78
N LEU A 8 -3.28 6.72 -12.71
CA LEU A 8 -3.75 7.21 -14.01
C LEU A 8 -3.65 6.15 -15.13
N GLY A 9 -3.32 4.91 -14.78
CA GLY A 9 -3.23 3.77 -15.70
C GLY A 9 -1.81 3.36 -16.08
N GLU A 10 -0.80 4.13 -15.69
CA GLU A 10 0.61 3.93 -16.11
C GLU A 10 1.50 3.37 -14.99
N ILE A 11 0.96 3.21 -13.78
CA ILE A 11 1.74 2.75 -12.62
C ILE A 11 1.91 1.23 -12.69
N LYS A 12 3.16 0.76 -12.53
CA LYS A 12 3.48 -0.66 -12.40
C LYS A 12 3.70 -1.02 -10.93
N CYS A 13 3.13 -2.13 -10.48
CA CYS A 13 3.40 -2.66 -9.15
C CYS A 13 4.83 -3.21 -9.10
N ASP A 14 5.64 -2.77 -8.15
CA ASP A 14 7.05 -3.19 -8.05
C ASP A 14 7.20 -4.65 -7.57
N GLU A 15 6.17 -5.22 -6.95
CA GLU A 15 6.17 -6.62 -6.51
C GLU A 15 5.70 -7.57 -7.62
N CYS A 16 4.42 -7.50 -8.00
CA CYS A 16 3.83 -8.44 -8.96
C CYS A 16 3.96 -7.99 -10.43
N GLN A 17 4.56 -6.83 -10.68
CA GLN A 17 4.84 -6.29 -12.02
C GLN A 17 3.59 -6.03 -12.88
N ARG A 18 2.38 -6.16 -12.34
CA ARG A 18 1.14 -5.79 -13.05
C ARG A 18 1.04 -4.29 -13.23
N LEU A 19 0.43 -3.88 -14.33
CA LEU A 19 -0.05 -2.50 -14.50
C LEU A 19 -1.24 -2.26 -13.56
N ILE A 20 -1.26 -1.11 -12.90
CA ILE A 20 -2.35 -0.66 -12.05
C ILE A 20 -3.22 0.28 -12.89
N PRO A 21 -4.40 -0.16 -13.36
CA PRO A 21 -5.24 0.61 -14.26
C PRO A 21 -5.83 1.85 -13.57
N TYR A 22 -6.30 2.81 -14.36
CA TYR A 22 -7.13 3.90 -13.84
C TYR A 22 -8.54 3.37 -13.50
N PRO A 23 -9.17 3.78 -12.38
CA PRO A 23 -8.67 4.60 -11.27
C PRO A 23 -8.33 3.75 -10.02
N GLU A 24 -7.59 2.64 -10.18
CA GLU A 24 -7.25 1.78 -9.03
C GLU A 24 -6.32 2.48 -8.04
N ARG A 25 -6.50 2.17 -6.76
CA ARG A 25 -5.65 2.67 -5.67
C ARG A 25 -4.35 1.88 -5.59
N TYR A 26 -3.30 2.55 -5.12
CA TYR A 26 -2.01 1.93 -4.83
C TYR A 26 -1.31 2.67 -3.68
N LEU A 27 -0.28 2.06 -3.11
CA LEU A 27 0.58 2.66 -2.09
C LEU A 27 1.93 3.04 -2.70
N ALA A 28 2.39 4.26 -2.45
CA ALA A 28 3.79 4.64 -2.61
C ALA A 28 4.46 4.68 -1.24
N VAL A 29 5.53 3.92 -1.04
CA VAL A 29 6.27 3.79 0.21
C VAL A 29 7.76 3.77 -0.09
N ASP A 30 8.57 4.40 0.75
CA ASP A 30 10.02 4.37 0.61
C ASP A 30 10.56 3.13 1.34
N GLU A 31 11.29 2.28 0.63
CA GLU A 31 11.80 1.01 1.16
C GLU A 31 13.28 0.81 0.87
N ARG A 32 13.95 0.14 1.82
CA ARG A 32 15.27 -0.45 1.66
C ARG A 32 15.19 -1.92 2.07
N ASP A 33 15.62 -2.80 1.18
CA ASP A 33 15.61 -4.27 1.40
C ASP A 33 14.24 -4.85 1.83
N GLY A 34 13.14 -4.29 1.31
CA GLY A 34 11.78 -4.77 1.58
C GLY A 34 11.18 -4.30 2.91
N VAL A 35 11.87 -3.40 3.61
CA VAL A 35 11.44 -2.77 4.85
C VAL A 35 11.29 -1.27 4.61
N GLU A 36 10.29 -0.65 5.23
CA GLU A 36 10.11 0.80 5.11
C GLU A 36 11.28 1.54 5.76
N ASP A 37 11.88 2.44 4.97
CA ASP A 37 13.04 3.25 5.32
C ASP A 37 12.88 4.59 4.61
N GLU A 38 12.92 5.70 5.36
CA GLU A 38 12.75 7.04 4.80
C GLU A 38 13.88 7.42 3.83
N GLU A 39 15.04 6.78 3.95
CA GLU A 39 16.16 6.92 3.02
C GLU A 39 16.17 5.83 1.93
N GLY A 40 15.09 5.05 1.83
CA GLY A 40 14.88 4.03 0.83
C GLY A 40 14.42 4.58 -0.52
N ASP A 41 14.35 3.69 -1.51
CA ASP A 41 13.77 4.03 -2.81
C ASP A 41 12.25 3.96 -2.76
N THR A 42 11.57 4.88 -3.43
CA THR A 42 10.11 4.81 -3.55
C THR A 42 9.69 3.57 -4.35
N LYS A 43 8.96 2.67 -3.68
CA LYS A 43 8.25 1.53 -4.24
C LYS A 43 6.76 1.83 -4.37
N ARG A 44 6.11 1.22 -5.36
CA ARG A 44 4.69 1.34 -5.69
C ARG A 44 4.04 -0.04 -5.67
N TYR A 45 3.03 -0.21 -4.81
CA TYR A 45 2.35 -1.50 -4.65
C TYR A 45 0.85 -1.40 -4.92
N CYS A 46 0.33 -2.33 -5.70
CA CYS A 46 -1.11 -2.52 -5.82
C CYS A 46 -1.72 -2.98 -4.50
N ILE A 47 -3.04 -2.86 -4.35
CA ILE A 47 -3.74 -3.22 -3.11
C ILE A 47 -3.45 -4.65 -2.66
N GLU A 48 -3.46 -5.63 -3.57
CA GLU A 48 -3.19 -7.02 -3.23
C GLU A 48 -1.80 -7.22 -2.62
N CYS A 49 -0.78 -6.57 -3.18
CA CYS A 49 0.59 -6.64 -2.64
C CYS A 49 0.70 -5.89 -1.32
N CYS A 50 -0.03 -4.78 -1.13
CA CYS A 50 -0.09 -4.07 0.15
C CYS A 50 -0.69 -4.96 1.25
N LEU A 51 -1.77 -5.68 0.95
CA LEU A 51 -2.40 -6.62 1.89
C LEU A 51 -1.42 -7.75 2.27
N LYS A 52 -0.73 -8.34 1.29
CA LYS A 52 0.26 -9.41 1.53
C LYS A 52 1.46 -8.94 2.35
N LYS A 53 1.90 -7.69 2.15
CA LYS A 53 3.00 -7.07 2.90
C LYS A 53 2.60 -6.56 4.29
N GLY A 54 1.30 -6.55 4.61
CA GLY A 54 0.81 -5.95 5.86
C GLY A 54 0.87 -4.42 5.88
N TYR A 55 0.92 -3.77 4.72
CA TYR A 55 0.81 -2.31 4.61
C TYR A 55 -0.63 -1.82 4.52
N ALA A 56 -1.56 -2.72 4.20
CA ALA A 56 -2.97 -2.43 4.21
C ALA A 56 -3.73 -3.59 4.84
N GLN A 57 -4.93 -3.28 5.32
CA GLN A 57 -5.92 -4.26 5.72
C GLN A 57 -7.32 -3.75 5.40
N TYR A 58 -8.27 -4.68 5.34
CA TYR A 58 -9.69 -4.32 5.35
C TYR A 58 -10.22 -4.37 6.78
N LYS A 59 -10.90 -3.31 7.21
CA LYS A 59 -11.62 -3.26 8.47
C LYS A 59 -13.11 -3.10 8.22
N THR A 60 -13.93 -3.74 9.05
CA THR A 60 -15.38 -3.52 9.02
C THR A 60 -15.71 -2.28 9.85
N GLU A 61 -16.21 -1.22 9.22
CA GLU A 61 -16.71 -0.03 9.92
C GLU A 61 -18.16 0.20 9.51
N LYS A 62 -19.06 0.26 10.51
CA LYS A 62 -20.50 0.45 10.29
C LYS A 62 -21.13 -0.53 9.28
N GLY A 63 -20.59 -1.76 9.20
CA GLY A 63 -21.05 -2.80 8.28
C GLY A 63 -20.41 -2.77 6.89
N GLU A 64 -19.53 -1.81 6.60
CA GLU A 64 -18.82 -1.70 5.33
C GLU A 64 -17.36 -2.14 5.45
N GLN A 65 -16.81 -2.73 4.39
CA GLN A 65 -15.38 -3.05 4.31
C GLN A 65 -14.60 -1.82 3.85
N ILE A 66 -13.78 -1.28 4.73
CA ILE A 66 -12.93 -0.11 4.47
C ILE A 66 -11.49 -0.59 4.32
N LEU A 67 -10.87 -0.26 3.18
CA LEU A 67 -9.44 -0.45 2.98
C LEU A 67 -8.68 0.64 3.72
N THR A 68 -7.83 0.25 4.67
CA THR A 68 -7.01 1.15 5.48
C THR A 68 -5.54 0.82 5.25
N PHE A 69 -4.74 1.82 4.87
CA PHE A 69 -3.28 1.73 4.88
C PHE A 69 -2.79 1.96 6.31
N LEU A 70 -1.90 1.09 6.79
CA LEU A 70 -1.40 1.14 8.16
C LEU A 70 -0.27 2.15 8.27
N GLU A 71 -0.23 2.91 9.36
CA GLU A 71 0.94 3.73 9.71
C GLU A 71 2.04 2.83 10.29
N SER A 72 3.28 3.25 10.09
CA SER A 72 4.45 2.54 10.63
C SER A 72 4.49 2.71 12.14
N GLY A 73 4.41 1.60 12.88
CA GLY A 73 4.54 1.58 14.34
C GLY A 73 3.25 1.41 15.15
N ILE A 74 2.08 1.25 14.52
CA ILE A 74 0.85 0.91 15.25
C ILE A 74 0.73 -0.62 15.33
N SER A 75 1.12 -1.19 16.48
CA SER A 75 0.81 -2.58 16.83
C SER A 75 -0.69 -2.72 17.08
N GLU A 76 -1.32 -3.76 16.54
CA GLU A 76 -2.73 -4.10 16.73
C GLU A 76 -3.02 -4.57 18.17
N HIS A 77 -2.99 -3.64 19.12
CA HIS A 77 -3.52 -3.81 20.47
C HIS A 77 -4.20 -2.52 20.92
N ASP A 78 -5.45 -2.33 20.49
CA ASP A 78 -6.53 -1.68 21.27
C ASP A 78 -7.89 -2.01 20.64
#